data_AF-A0A0M4ET16-F1
#
_entry.id   AF-A0A0M4ET16-F1
#
_cell.length_a   1.000
_cell.length_b   1.000
_cell.length_c   1.000
_cell.angle_alpha   90.00
_cell.angle_beta   90.00
_cell.angle_gamma   90.00
#
_symmetry.space_group_name_H-M   'P 1'
#
loop_
_entity.id
_entity.type
_entity.pdbx_description
1 polymer ?
#
loop_
_entity_poly.entity_id
_entity_poly.type
_entity_poly.pdbx_seq_one_letter_code
_entity_poly.pdbx_strand_id
1 'polypeptide(L)'
;MPQQRRKLPFSGKKKKDQLLQKRSTKGPAKYLSSTHESYEDSDVPETSAARKLMEQPLTRAGRNKNVNRYNLQFYQESKKELELMKQEGFKPLNVLTAQECEIDERYFENCDFPVRPPWSLETSREQLDRSENRYFKEYVDELLQRKQRDESHAELSLFELNLETWRQLWRVLEFSDILLIIVDVRYATLMFPPSLYDYIINKLKKHAIVIFNKVDLVTPEAVIAWRHYFKERYPQLPIVLFASFTPRSRNGRAALAHRRSMEGVYNIFQECQRYVQGEVDLAEWEQKIREDMRSEQLELLHNAASHEDALTTQIEGELKISSNIDTTPHQHVKYYNGVLTMGCIGFPNVGKSSLINALKGRKVVSVSRTPGHTKHFQTIFLTPHVRLCDCPGLVFPSTTPKSLQVLLGSFPISQLQVPYRSLKLMSEHLNLPQLLRLQLPEDYDAWSAVAISDAWAYKRGFLTAKAARPDRYRAANHLLRMCLAGQQQLVLQFYPPGFAELSDKWSQHPDLAEVKKYQQVEEQQHDDSSPSDTADDSENEDEDSSNDETNADDDEQVSQPARGRNVFALLEDN
;
A
#
# COMPACT_ATOMS: atom_id res chain seq x y z
N MET A 1 -3.54 -63.10 42.27
CA MET A 1 -4.25 -61.96 41.65
C MET A 1 -4.44 -60.86 42.70
N PRO A 2 -3.57 -59.84 42.80
CA PRO A 2 -3.88 -58.68 43.64
C PRO A 2 -4.86 -57.77 42.89
N GLN A 3 -5.99 -57.49 43.53
CA GLN A 3 -7.08 -56.66 43.01
C GLN A 3 -6.59 -55.24 42.66
N GLN A 4 -6.84 -54.81 41.42
CA GLN A 4 -6.58 -53.44 40.99
C GLN A 4 -7.43 -52.46 41.82
N ARG A 5 -6.75 -51.62 42.62
CA ARG A 5 -7.36 -50.46 43.28
C ARG A 5 -8.00 -49.54 42.23
N ARG A 6 -9.32 -49.36 42.27
CA ARG A 6 -10.04 -48.31 41.51
C ARG A 6 -9.41 -46.94 41.82
N LYS A 7 -9.04 -46.21 40.76
CA LYS A 7 -8.54 -44.83 40.87
C LYS A 7 -9.62 -43.96 41.53
N LEU A 8 -9.29 -43.36 42.67
CA LEU A 8 -10.16 -42.40 43.35
C LEU A 8 -10.38 -41.18 42.45
N PRO A 9 -11.62 -40.68 42.32
CA PRO A 9 -11.91 -39.49 41.52
C PRO A 9 -11.18 -38.28 42.11
N PHE A 10 -10.48 -37.57 41.23
CA PHE A 10 -9.61 -36.46 41.58
C PHE A 10 -10.47 -35.28 42.04
N SER A 11 -10.44 -34.94 43.33
CA SER A 11 -11.13 -33.75 43.87
C SER A 11 -10.63 -32.50 43.14
N GLY A 12 -11.56 -31.71 42.59
CA GLY A 12 -11.25 -30.49 41.83
C GLY A 12 -10.42 -29.48 42.62
N LYS A 13 -10.51 -29.51 43.96
CA LYS A 13 -9.70 -28.67 44.86
C LYS A 13 -8.22 -29.06 44.83
N LYS A 14 -7.90 -30.36 44.89
CA LYS A 14 -6.52 -30.86 44.75
C LYS A 14 -5.95 -30.63 43.35
N LYS A 15 -6.78 -30.66 42.30
CA LYS A 15 -6.35 -30.31 40.93
C LYS A 15 -5.98 -28.83 40.81
N LYS A 16 -6.75 -27.95 41.47
CA LYS A 16 -6.48 -26.52 41.52
C LYS A 16 -5.20 -26.20 42.29
N ASP A 17 -4.99 -26.84 43.44
CA ASP A 17 -3.76 -26.66 44.23
C ASP A 17 -2.51 -27.19 43.52
N GLN A 18 -2.64 -28.32 42.80
CA GLN A 18 -1.54 -28.86 42.00
C GLN A 18 -1.21 -27.97 40.78
N LEU A 19 -2.21 -27.30 40.20
CA LEU A 19 -2.00 -26.30 39.14
C LEU A 19 -1.39 -25.00 39.67
N LEU A 20 -1.75 -24.58 40.88
CA LEU A 20 -1.16 -23.43 41.56
C LEU A 20 0.31 -23.69 41.93
N GLN A 21 0.63 -24.87 42.46
CA GLN A 21 2.01 -25.27 42.75
C GLN A 21 2.84 -25.41 41.48
N LYS A 22 2.26 -25.90 40.36
CA LYS A 22 2.95 -25.91 39.06
C LYS A 22 3.17 -24.51 38.49
N ARG A 23 2.26 -23.55 38.77
CA ARG A 23 2.40 -22.13 38.39
C ARG A 23 3.39 -21.36 39.28
N SER A 24 3.67 -21.81 40.49
CA SER A 24 4.67 -21.18 41.37
C SER A 24 6.09 -21.68 41.10
N THR A 25 6.26 -22.94 40.67
CA THR A 25 7.58 -23.51 40.31
C THR A 25 7.99 -23.21 38.87
N LYS A 26 7.05 -23.18 37.93
CA LYS A 26 7.28 -22.61 36.61
C LYS A 26 6.93 -21.12 36.71
N GLY A 27 7.93 -20.26 36.87
CA GLY A 27 7.74 -18.80 36.76
C GLY A 27 6.88 -18.42 35.53
N PRO A 28 6.34 -17.20 35.50
CA PRO A 28 5.20 -16.83 34.64
C PRO A 28 5.35 -17.35 33.21
N ALA A 29 4.29 -17.98 32.69
CA ALA A 29 4.26 -18.52 31.34
C ALA A 29 4.50 -17.40 30.33
N LYS A 30 5.72 -17.32 29.79
CA LYS A 30 6.21 -16.24 28.93
C LYS A 30 5.58 -16.16 27.53
N TYR A 31 4.49 -16.89 27.27
CA TYR A 31 3.86 -16.95 25.93
C TYR A 31 2.44 -16.40 25.86
N LEU A 32 1.90 -15.86 26.96
CA LEU A 32 0.70 -15.02 26.93
C LEU A 32 0.94 -13.78 27.80
N SER A 33 1.90 -12.96 27.36
CA SER A 33 1.91 -11.54 27.70
C SER A 33 1.01 -10.85 26.68
N SER A 34 -0.30 -11.00 26.86
CA SER A 34 -1.18 -9.90 26.48
C SER A 34 -0.69 -8.69 27.27
N THR A 35 -0.41 -7.59 26.60
CA THR A 35 -0.18 -6.27 27.18
C THR A 35 -1.43 -5.78 27.93
N HIS A 36 -1.69 -6.44 29.06
CA HIS A 36 -2.49 -5.94 30.15
C HIS A 36 -1.52 -5.80 31.33
N GLU A 37 -0.52 -4.93 31.16
CA GLU A 37 0.04 -4.27 32.33
C GLU A 37 -1.06 -3.37 32.87
N SER A 38 -1.47 -3.67 34.09
CA SER A 38 -2.25 -2.78 34.94
C SER A 38 -1.48 -1.46 35.05
N TYR A 39 -1.83 -0.51 34.20
CA TYR A 39 -1.52 0.90 34.40
C TYR A 39 -2.41 1.40 35.54
N GLU A 40 -2.04 1.02 36.76
CA GLU A 40 -2.37 1.81 37.93
C GLU A 40 -1.58 3.11 37.81
N ASP A 41 -2.34 4.19 37.70
CA ASP A 41 -2.07 5.52 38.24
C ASP A 41 -0.59 5.89 38.39
N SER A 42 -0.01 6.41 37.31
CA SER A 42 1.17 7.26 37.43
C SER A 42 1.14 8.32 36.34
N ASP A 43 0.83 9.54 36.76
CA ASP A 43 1.16 10.79 36.08
C ASP A 43 2.70 10.87 35.91
N VAL A 44 3.22 10.23 34.87
CA VAL A 44 4.61 10.40 34.46
C VAL A 44 4.67 11.65 33.56
N PRO A 45 5.56 12.62 33.84
CA PRO A 45 5.66 13.84 33.04
C PRO A 45 6.00 13.54 31.58
N GLU A 46 5.34 14.27 30.66
CA GLU A 46 5.44 14.15 29.19
C GLU A 46 6.87 14.25 28.63
N THR A 47 7.84 14.72 29.40
CA THR A 47 9.25 14.85 28.97
C THR A 47 9.99 13.51 28.86
N SER A 48 9.44 12.41 29.39
CA SER A 48 10.05 11.08 29.31
C SER A 48 9.47 10.20 28.19
N ALA A 49 8.44 10.63 27.47
CA ALA A 49 7.76 9.83 26.45
C ALA A 49 8.46 9.80 25.08
N ALA A 50 9.71 10.28 25.00
CA ALA A 50 10.61 10.02 23.88
C ALA A 50 11.15 8.57 23.82
N ARG A 51 10.65 7.66 24.67
CA ARG A 51 11.29 6.37 24.98
C ARG A 51 10.61 5.18 24.31
N LYS A 52 10.71 5.11 22.98
CA LYS A 52 10.94 3.88 22.16
C LYS A 52 11.09 4.24 20.67
N LEU A 53 11.83 5.30 20.39
CA LEU A 53 12.42 5.50 19.06
C LEU A 53 13.68 4.63 18.97
N MET A 54 13.70 3.69 18.03
CA MET A 54 14.85 2.83 17.74
C MET A 54 15.37 1.96 18.88
N GLU A 55 14.66 0.86 19.16
CA GLU A 55 15.37 -0.38 19.47
C GLU A 55 15.04 -1.37 18.36
N GLN A 56 16.06 -1.72 17.56
CA GLN A 56 16.04 -3.02 16.90
C GLN A 56 15.75 -4.05 17.99
N PRO A 57 14.84 -5.01 17.78
CA PRO A 57 14.55 -5.99 18.81
C PRO A 57 15.86 -6.59 19.29
N LEU A 58 16.24 -6.35 20.54
CA LEU A 58 17.45 -6.91 21.12
C LEU A 58 17.38 -8.42 20.93
N THR A 59 18.31 -8.94 20.14
CA THR A 59 18.44 -10.38 19.93
C THR A 59 18.66 -11.01 21.29
N ARG A 60 17.63 -11.70 21.80
CA ARG A 60 17.83 -12.67 22.87
C ARG A 60 18.84 -13.66 22.33
N ALA A 61 20.01 -13.74 22.95
CA ALA A 61 21.07 -14.67 22.57
C ALA A 61 20.45 -16.06 22.32
N GLY A 62 20.48 -16.52 21.06
CA GLY A 62 20.19 -17.91 20.71
C GLY A 62 19.05 -18.22 19.72
N ARG A 63 18.28 -17.28 19.19
CA ARG A 63 17.37 -17.59 18.04
C ARG A 63 17.41 -16.49 16.98
N ASN A 64 17.88 -16.84 15.79
CA ASN A 64 17.81 -16.04 14.56
C ASN A 64 16.34 -15.73 14.22
N LYS A 65 15.77 -14.68 14.81
CA LYS A 65 14.65 -13.95 14.20
C LYS A 65 15.25 -12.73 13.50
N ASN A 66 15.03 -12.65 12.19
CA ASN A 66 15.60 -11.66 11.28
C ASN A 66 15.61 -10.24 11.87
N VAL A 67 16.82 -9.76 12.20
CA VAL A 67 17.10 -8.39 12.68
C VAL A 67 16.60 -7.33 11.67
N ASN A 68 16.42 -7.74 10.41
CA ASN A 68 15.95 -6.91 9.29
C ASN A 68 14.46 -7.13 8.97
N ARG A 69 13.60 -7.36 9.96
CA ARG A 69 12.15 -7.44 9.70
C ARG A 69 11.61 -6.04 9.44
N TYR A 70 11.37 -5.74 8.16
CA TYR A 70 10.69 -4.54 7.66
C TYR A 70 9.28 -4.44 8.24
N ASN A 71 9.18 -3.84 9.42
CA ASN A 71 7.92 -3.52 10.07
C ASN A 71 7.85 -2.01 10.22
N LEU A 72 6.78 -1.42 9.67
CA LEU A 72 6.43 -0.03 9.93
C LEU A 72 6.23 0.14 11.45
N GLN A 73 6.97 1.07 12.06
CA GLN A 73 6.83 1.41 13.48
C GLN A 73 6.12 2.76 13.58
N PHE A 74 5.01 2.79 14.31
CA PHE A 74 4.20 4.00 14.48
C PHE A 74 4.11 4.38 15.96
N TYR A 75 3.89 5.66 16.22
CA TYR A 75 3.57 6.17 17.57
C TYR A 75 2.27 5.54 18.07
N GLN A 76 2.23 5.13 19.34
CA GLN A 76 1.02 4.63 20.00
C GLN A 76 0.34 5.77 20.74
N GLU A 77 -0.92 6.04 20.41
CA GLU A 77 -1.70 7.09 21.06
C GLU A 77 -2.03 6.76 22.53
N SER A 78 -2.11 7.79 23.35
CA SER A 78 -2.56 7.70 24.73
C SER A 78 -4.07 7.44 24.80
N LYS A 79 -4.52 6.87 25.94
CA LYS A 79 -5.97 6.63 26.16
C LYS A 79 -6.80 7.92 26.09
N LYS A 80 -6.26 9.04 26.60
CA LYS A 80 -6.92 10.35 26.58
C LYS A 80 -7.14 10.86 25.15
N GLU A 81 -6.13 10.73 24.29
CA GLU A 81 -6.24 11.10 22.86
C GLU A 81 -7.28 10.21 22.14
N LEU A 82 -7.28 8.91 22.40
CA LEU A 82 -8.25 7.98 21.80
C LEU A 82 -9.69 8.31 22.19
N GLU A 83 -9.94 8.73 23.43
CA GLU A 83 -11.27 9.18 23.88
C GLU A 83 -11.70 10.46 23.18
N LEU A 84 -10.80 11.44 23.06
CA LEU A 84 -11.07 12.68 22.33
C LEU A 84 -11.40 12.39 20.86
N MET A 85 -10.64 11.54 20.18
CA MET A 85 -10.91 11.13 18.80
C MET A 85 -12.27 10.42 18.64
N LYS A 86 -12.70 9.64 19.64
CA LYS A 86 -14.03 9.03 19.63
C LYS A 86 -15.13 10.08 19.74
N GLN A 87 -14.96 11.07 20.63
CA GLN A 87 -15.90 12.18 20.78
C GLN A 87 -16.00 13.03 19.51
N GLU A 88 -14.88 13.26 18.82
CA GLU A 88 -14.87 13.95 17.53
C GLU A 88 -15.70 13.24 16.46
N GLY A 89 -15.76 11.90 16.49
CA GLY A 89 -16.57 11.12 15.57
C GLY A 89 -18.08 11.34 15.70
N PHE A 90 -18.56 11.84 16.84
CA PHE A 90 -19.97 12.19 17.07
C PHE A 90 -20.32 13.61 16.63
N LYS A 91 -19.32 14.47 16.36
CA LYS A 91 -19.58 15.82 15.86
C LYS A 91 -20.29 15.74 14.50
N PRO A 92 -21.22 16.66 14.20
CA PRO A 92 -21.91 16.70 12.92
C PRO A 92 -20.92 16.91 11.77
N LEU A 93 -21.28 16.41 10.60
CA LEU A 93 -20.49 16.55 9.38
C LEU A 93 -20.72 17.91 8.72
N ASN A 94 -19.65 18.51 8.22
CA ASN A 94 -19.69 19.69 7.37
C ASN A 94 -19.20 19.28 5.97
N VAL A 95 -20.09 19.26 4.98
CA VAL A 95 -19.70 18.91 3.61
C VAL A 95 -18.82 20.01 3.05
N LEU A 96 -17.63 19.62 2.59
CA LEU A 96 -16.63 20.53 2.04
C LEU A 96 -16.96 20.91 0.60
N THR A 97 -16.64 22.14 0.26
CA THR A 97 -16.73 22.67 -1.10
C THR A 97 -15.52 22.21 -1.94
N ALA A 98 -15.64 22.30 -3.27
CA ALA A 98 -14.55 21.93 -4.18
C ALA A 98 -13.26 22.73 -3.91
N GLN A 99 -13.38 24.01 -3.50
CA GLN A 99 -12.26 24.88 -3.13
C GLN A 99 -11.55 24.39 -1.86
N GLU A 100 -12.28 23.90 -0.87
CA GLU A 100 -11.69 23.33 0.36
C GLU A 100 -11.06 21.95 0.12
N CYS A 101 -11.37 21.32 -1.01
CA CYS A 101 -10.73 20.09 -1.47
C CYS A 101 -9.48 20.36 -2.34
N GLU A 102 -9.10 21.63 -2.53
CA GLU A 102 -7.85 21.98 -3.20
C GLU A 102 -6.68 21.80 -2.24
N ILE A 103 -5.66 21.09 -2.71
CA ILE A 103 -4.46 20.77 -1.94
C ILE A 103 -3.21 21.19 -2.70
N ASP A 104 -2.21 21.59 -1.93
CA ASP A 104 -0.94 22.10 -2.43
C ASP A 104 0.22 21.33 -1.77
N GLU A 105 1.45 21.63 -2.18
CA GLU A 105 2.68 21.05 -1.64
C GLU A 105 3.02 21.48 -0.21
N ARG A 106 2.18 22.31 0.42
CA ARG A 106 2.34 22.88 1.78
C ARG A 106 2.62 21.84 2.86
N TYR A 107 2.12 20.63 2.69
CA TYR A 107 2.37 19.53 3.63
C TYR A 107 3.84 19.10 3.69
N PHE A 108 4.64 19.43 2.67
CA PHE A 108 6.07 19.15 2.60
C PHE A 108 6.94 20.38 2.89
N GLU A 109 6.35 21.54 3.17
CA GLU A 109 7.13 22.71 3.55
C GLU A 109 7.96 22.42 4.79
N ASN A 110 9.25 22.76 4.72
CA ASN A 110 10.25 22.51 5.79
C ASN A 110 10.46 21.03 6.17
N CYS A 111 9.91 20.10 5.39
CA CYS A 111 10.08 18.66 5.56
C CYS A 111 10.98 18.10 4.45
N ASP A 112 12.28 18.02 4.71
CA ASP A 112 13.20 17.31 3.83
C ASP A 112 13.09 15.78 4.05
N PHE A 113 13.85 15.03 3.25
CA PHE A 113 14.02 13.58 3.43
C PHE A 113 15.51 13.24 3.61
N PRO A 114 15.84 12.12 4.27
CA PRO A 114 17.22 11.77 4.54
C PRO A 114 17.96 11.39 3.24
N VAL A 115 19.05 12.11 2.99
CA VAL A 115 19.94 11.92 1.84
C VAL A 115 21.13 11.09 2.28
N ARG A 116 21.57 10.15 1.45
CA ARG A 116 22.71 9.30 1.82
C ARG A 116 23.97 10.15 2.05
N PRO A 117 24.66 10.01 3.19
CA PRO A 117 25.93 10.69 3.41
C PRO A 117 26.98 10.21 2.39
N PRO A 118 27.95 11.05 2.01
CA PRO A 118 29.00 10.67 1.09
C PRO A 118 29.82 9.52 1.66
N TRP A 119 30.17 8.57 0.80
CA TRP A 119 30.94 7.39 1.17
C TRP A 119 31.89 6.98 0.04
N SER A 120 32.93 6.24 0.37
CA SER A 120 33.95 5.78 -0.57
C SER A 120 34.12 4.26 -0.53
N LEU A 121 34.66 3.69 -1.63
CA LEU A 121 34.98 2.26 -1.75
C LEU A 121 35.94 1.75 -0.68
N GLU A 122 36.76 2.64 -0.14
CA GLU A 122 37.76 2.32 0.90
C GLU A 122 37.12 2.18 2.29
N THR A 123 35.88 2.65 2.46
CA THR A 123 35.19 2.63 3.74
C THR A 123 34.77 1.19 4.08
N SER A 124 35.10 0.71 5.28
CA SER A 124 34.67 -0.63 5.67
C SER A 124 33.16 -0.70 5.84
N ARG A 125 32.56 -1.88 5.63
CA ARG A 125 31.12 -2.10 5.80
C ARG A 125 30.61 -1.63 7.18
N GLU A 126 31.37 -1.89 8.23
CA GLU A 126 31.01 -1.50 9.59
C GLU A 126 31.13 0.01 9.84
N GLN A 127 32.11 0.66 9.20
CA GLN A 127 32.27 2.11 9.29
C GLN A 127 31.13 2.82 8.55
N LEU A 128 30.77 2.33 7.37
CA LEU A 128 29.64 2.82 6.58
C LEU A 128 28.31 2.62 7.33
N ASP A 129 28.12 1.44 7.94
CA ASP A 129 26.93 1.19 8.73
C ASP A 129 26.83 2.14 9.94
N ARG A 130 27.95 2.37 10.64
CA ARG A 130 28.01 3.32 11.76
C ARG A 130 27.76 4.76 11.33
N SER A 131 28.28 5.20 10.18
CA SER A 131 28.09 6.58 9.69
C SER A 131 26.65 6.82 9.24
N GLU A 132 26.06 5.89 8.49
CA GLU A 132 24.67 5.97 8.04
C GLU A 132 23.69 5.94 9.22
N ASN A 133 23.91 5.08 10.22
CA ASN A 133 23.08 5.05 11.44
C ASN A 133 23.18 6.35 12.24
N ARG A 134 24.38 6.92 12.37
CA ARG A 134 24.58 8.19 13.08
C ARG A 134 23.85 9.32 12.37
N TYR A 135 24.07 9.46 11.07
CA TYR A 135 23.42 10.47 10.24
C TYR A 135 21.90 10.39 10.33
N PHE A 136 21.34 9.19 10.17
CA PHE A 136 19.89 9.01 10.20
C PHE A 136 19.29 9.33 11.57
N LYS A 137 20.01 9.00 12.67
CA LYS A 137 19.59 9.36 14.02
C LYS A 137 19.58 10.88 14.23
N GLU A 138 20.67 11.55 13.85
CA GLU A 138 20.78 13.01 13.94
C GLU A 138 19.69 13.71 13.12
N TYR A 139 19.41 13.20 11.92
CA TYR A 139 18.34 13.67 11.06
C TYR A 139 16.95 13.55 11.72
N VAL A 140 16.63 12.39 12.30
CA VAL A 140 15.34 12.18 12.98
C VAL A 140 15.23 13.06 14.22
N ASP A 141 16.29 13.17 15.01
CA ASP A 141 16.32 14.01 16.21
C ASP A 141 16.14 15.50 15.85
N GLU A 142 16.77 15.97 14.78
CA GLU A 142 16.62 17.34 14.29
C GLU A 142 15.17 17.61 13.83
N LEU A 143 14.58 16.68 13.08
CA LEU A 143 13.21 16.79 12.59
C LEU A 143 12.19 16.85 13.75
N LEU A 144 12.37 16.01 14.78
CA LEU A 144 11.54 16.03 15.99
C LEU A 144 11.73 17.31 16.82
N GLN A 145 12.96 17.82 16.91
CA GLN A 145 13.22 19.09 17.61
C GLN A 145 12.62 20.28 16.89
N ARG A 146 12.67 20.32 15.55
CA ARG A 146 12.03 21.36 14.75
C ARG A 146 10.52 21.39 15.02
N LYS A 147 9.87 20.21 15.06
CA LYS A 147 8.45 20.09 15.42
C LYS A 147 8.13 20.69 16.81
N GLN A 148 8.97 20.48 17.81
CA GLN A 148 8.74 21.04 19.15
C GLN A 148 8.83 22.57 19.19
N ARG A 149 9.51 23.18 18.21
CA ARG A 149 9.64 24.64 18.09
C ARG A 149 8.50 25.27 17.29
N ASP A 150 7.85 24.50 16.41
CA ASP A 150 6.69 24.98 15.66
C ASP A 150 5.47 25.12 16.57
N GLU A 151 5.07 26.37 16.81
CA GLU A 151 3.89 26.74 17.60
C GLU A 151 2.56 26.34 16.92
N SER A 152 2.60 25.92 15.65
CA SER A 152 1.43 25.63 14.82
C SER A 152 0.71 24.32 15.18
N HIS A 153 1.20 23.54 16.14
CA HIS A 153 0.65 22.24 16.56
C HIS A 153 0.43 21.23 15.41
N ALA A 154 1.03 21.42 14.24
CA ALA A 154 0.86 20.52 13.11
C ALA A 154 1.41 19.12 13.46
N GLU A 155 0.55 18.10 13.37
CA GLU A 155 0.94 16.72 13.62
C GLU A 155 1.90 16.26 12.51
N LEU A 156 3.16 16.00 12.87
CA LEU A 156 4.09 15.31 11.98
C LEU A 156 3.49 13.97 11.55
N SER A 157 3.44 13.78 10.24
CA SER A 157 2.91 12.57 9.61
C SER A 157 3.72 11.34 10.02
N LEU A 158 3.07 10.17 9.96
CA LEU A 158 3.76 8.89 10.14
C LEU A 158 4.63 8.62 8.91
N PHE A 159 5.95 8.72 9.06
CA PHE A 159 6.92 8.46 8.01
C PHE A 159 7.78 7.22 8.32
N GLU A 160 8.57 6.78 7.36
CA GLU A 160 9.43 5.61 7.55
C GLU A 160 10.60 5.88 8.50
N LEU A 161 10.66 5.14 9.60
CA LEU A 161 11.71 5.23 10.63
C LEU A 161 12.77 4.13 10.48
N ASN A 162 12.59 3.18 9.56
CA ASN A 162 13.55 2.13 9.30
C ASN A 162 14.62 2.57 8.29
N LEU A 163 15.86 2.70 8.75
CA LEU A 163 17.01 3.02 7.90
C LEU A 163 17.20 2.03 6.74
N GLU A 164 16.87 0.74 6.91
CA GLU A 164 17.00 -0.24 5.83
C GLU A 164 16.08 0.07 4.64
N THR A 165 14.90 0.64 4.88
CA THR A 165 14.00 1.06 3.80
C THR A 165 14.59 2.26 3.05
N TRP A 166 15.18 3.23 3.77
CA TRP A 166 15.89 4.37 3.17
C TRP A 166 17.13 3.94 2.39
N ARG A 167 17.90 2.96 2.89
CA ARG A 167 19.03 2.35 2.17
C ARG A 167 18.59 1.75 0.83
N GLN A 168 17.41 1.15 0.77
CA GLN A 168 16.87 0.64 -0.49
C GLN A 168 16.52 1.77 -1.45
N LEU A 169 15.91 2.85 -0.99
CA LEU A 169 15.70 4.05 -1.82
C LEU A 169 17.02 4.58 -2.35
N TRP A 170 18.04 4.75 -1.50
CA TRP A 170 19.35 5.25 -1.92
C TRP A 170 19.99 4.38 -3.00
N ARG A 171 19.92 3.05 -2.84
CA ARG A 171 20.40 2.11 -3.87
C ARG A 171 19.66 2.28 -5.20
N VAL A 172 18.33 2.42 -5.18
CA VAL A 172 17.55 2.66 -6.40
C VAL A 172 17.99 3.96 -7.07
N LEU A 173 18.13 5.03 -6.28
CA LEU A 173 18.59 6.33 -6.77
C LEU A 173 20.01 6.27 -7.34
N GLU A 174 20.89 5.44 -6.80
CA GLU A 174 22.26 5.26 -7.28
C GLU A 174 22.35 4.39 -8.54
N PHE A 175 21.65 3.25 -8.58
CA PHE A 175 21.76 2.26 -9.66
C PHE A 175 20.95 2.58 -10.90
N SER A 176 19.86 3.35 -10.77
CA SER A 176 18.95 3.58 -11.90
C SER A 176 19.46 4.67 -12.84
N ASP A 177 19.35 4.44 -14.14
CA ASP A 177 19.58 5.44 -15.19
C ASP A 177 18.37 6.37 -15.32
N ILE A 178 17.16 5.80 -15.23
CA ILE A 178 15.87 6.51 -15.25
C ILE A 178 15.08 6.15 -13.99
N LEU A 179 14.47 7.13 -13.35
CA LEU A 179 13.59 6.93 -12.20
C LEU A 179 12.12 7.07 -12.62
N LEU A 180 11.32 6.04 -12.36
CA LEU A 180 9.87 6.07 -12.50
C LEU A 180 9.27 6.43 -11.14
N ILE A 181 8.65 7.60 -11.03
CA ILE A 181 8.02 8.08 -9.79
C ILE A 181 6.51 7.85 -9.93
N ILE A 182 5.98 6.84 -9.24
CA ILE A 182 4.57 6.46 -9.30
C ILE A 182 3.78 7.26 -8.27
N VAL A 183 2.76 7.97 -8.74
CA VAL A 183 1.88 8.84 -7.96
C VAL A 183 0.43 8.44 -8.19
N ASP A 184 -0.36 8.29 -7.13
CA ASP A 184 -1.82 8.10 -7.25
C ASP A 184 -2.46 9.46 -7.56
N VAL A 185 -3.11 9.58 -8.72
CA VAL A 185 -3.59 10.89 -9.23
C VAL A 185 -4.65 11.53 -8.32
N ARG A 186 -5.35 10.75 -7.50
CA ARG A 186 -6.31 11.26 -6.50
C ARG A 186 -5.68 12.21 -5.48
N TYR A 187 -4.38 12.03 -5.22
CA TYR A 187 -3.64 12.62 -4.11
C TYR A 187 -2.28 13.16 -4.57
N ALA A 188 -2.19 13.68 -5.80
CA ALA A 188 -0.92 13.79 -6.51
C ALA A 188 0.16 14.59 -5.74
N THR A 189 -0.18 15.74 -5.17
CA THR A 189 0.75 16.56 -4.37
C THR A 189 1.15 15.91 -3.06
N LEU A 190 0.25 15.18 -2.39
CA LEU A 190 0.52 14.50 -1.11
C LEU A 190 1.47 13.30 -1.25
N MET A 191 1.63 12.78 -2.46
CA MET A 191 2.50 11.64 -2.76
C MET A 191 3.78 12.03 -3.52
N PHE A 192 3.98 13.32 -3.76
CA PHE A 192 5.13 13.84 -4.49
C PHE A 192 5.82 14.96 -3.70
N PRO A 193 6.87 14.63 -2.91
CA PRO A 193 7.62 15.63 -2.17
C PRO A 193 8.45 16.53 -3.11
N PRO A 194 8.37 17.87 -3.01
CA PRO A 194 9.18 18.78 -3.84
C PRO A 194 10.69 18.57 -3.65
N SER A 195 11.11 18.25 -2.43
CA SER A 195 12.51 17.92 -2.10
C SER A 195 13.05 16.76 -2.93
N LEU A 196 12.19 15.80 -3.31
CA LEU A 196 12.58 14.64 -4.13
C LEU A 196 12.94 15.08 -5.55
N TYR A 197 12.15 16.00 -6.13
CA TYR A 197 12.44 16.60 -7.43
C TYR A 197 13.79 17.33 -7.40
N ASP A 198 14.02 18.20 -6.42
CA ASP A 198 15.26 18.94 -6.30
C ASP A 198 16.47 18.03 -6.13
N TYR A 199 16.32 16.94 -5.37
CA TYR A 199 17.39 15.98 -5.19
C TYR A 199 17.73 15.23 -6.49
N ILE A 200 16.72 14.72 -7.20
CA ILE A 200 16.93 13.93 -8.41
C ILE A 200 17.44 14.79 -9.57
N ILE A 201 16.80 15.93 -9.82
CA ILE A 201 17.06 16.76 -11.00
C ILE A 201 18.22 17.71 -10.75
N ASN A 202 18.22 18.46 -9.65
CA ASN A 202 19.23 19.50 -9.43
C ASN A 202 20.54 18.93 -8.85
N LYS A 203 20.46 18.00 -7.89
CA LYS A 203 21.67 17.42 -7.25
C LYS A 203 22.23 16.22 -7.99
N LEU A 204 21.41 15.19 -8.26
CA LEU A 204 21.86 13.96 -8.93
C LEU A 204 21.96 14.10 -10.45
N LYS A 205 21.27 15.08 -11.04
CA LYS A 205 21.19 15.29 -12.50
C LYS A 205 20.76 14.03 -13.25
N LYS A 206 19.83 13.29 -12.66
CA LYS A 206 19.26 12.07 -13.24
C LYS A 206 17.94 12.35 -13.94
N HIS A 207 17.56 11.46 -14.85
CA HIS A 207 16.28 11.55 -15.53
C HIS A 207 15.20 10.84 -14.73
N ALA A 208 14.02 11.44 -14.67
CA ALA A 208 12.86 10.87 -14.00
C ALA A 208 11.58 11.10 -14.80
N ILE A 209 10.64 10.16 -14.68
CA ILE A 209 9.33 10.18 -15.32
C ILE A 209 8.30 10.05 -14.20
N VAL A 210 7.34 10.96 -14.15
CA VAL A 210 6.21 10.87 -13.22
C VAL A 210 5.10 10.06 -13.87
N ILE A 211 4.66 9.01 -13.19
CA ILE A 211 3.58 8.15 -13.64
C ILE A 211 2.36 8.44 -12.78
N PHE A 212 1.37 9.10 -13.37
CA PHE A 212 0.05 9.26 -12.76
C PHE A 212 -0.72 7.96 -12.92
N ASN A 213 -0.80 7.21 -11.82
CA ASN A 213 -1.54 5.96 -11.77
C ASN A 213 -2.97 6.19 -11.28
N LYS A 214 -3.85 5.22 -11.58
CA LYS A 214 -5.27 5.18 -11.21
C LYS A 214 -6.11 6.32 -11.81
N VAL A 215 -5.74 6.73 -13.02
CA VAL A 215 -6.45 7.78 -13.78
C VAL A 215 -7.88 7.38 -14.17
N ASP A 216 -8.21 6.09 -14.08
CA ASP A 216 -9.54 5.52 -14.26
C ASP A 216 -10.52 5.86 -13.13
N LEU A 217 -10.03 6.22 -11.93
CA LEU A 217 -10.89 6.52 -10.78
C LEU A 217 -11.32 7.98 -10.70
N VAL A 218 -10.60 8.89 -11.34
CA VAL A 218 -10.73 10.35 -11.17
C VAL A 218 -11.39 10.97 -12.40
N THR A 219 -12.07 12.11 -12.25
CA THR A 219 -12.63 12.86 -13.38
C THR A 219 -11.54 13.31 -14.37
N PRO A 220 -11.79 13.30 -15.69
CA PRO A 220 -10.76 13.64 -16.68
C PRO A 220 -10.28 15.09 -16.55
N GLU A 221 -11.16 16.01 -16.13
CA GLU A 221 -10.84 17.41 -15.86
C GLU A 221 -9.79 17.53 -14.74
N ALA A 222 -9.95 16.77 -13.65
CA ALA A 222 -9.00 16.78 -12.55
C ALA A 222 -7.63 16.20 -12.95
N VAL A 223 -7.59 15.14 -13.78
CA VAL A 223 -6.33 14.59 -14.30
C VAL A 223 -5.58 15.64 -15.14
N ILE A 224 -6.29 16.39 -16.00
CA ILE A 224 -5.69 17.45 -16.81
C ILE A 224 -5.19 18.60 -15.95
N ALA A 225 -5.98 19.00 -14.96
CA ALA A 225 -5.59 20.05 -14.02
C ALA A 225 -4.32 19.65 -13.25
N TRP A 226 -4.25 18.41 -12.74
CA TRP A 226 -3.03 17.89 -12.11
C TRP A 226 -1.85 17.88 -13.05
N ARG A 227 -2.06 17.49 -14.32
CA ARG A 227 -1.01 17.48 -15.35
C ARG A 227 -0.49 18.89 -15.64
N HIS A 228 -1.35 19.89 -15.68
CA HIS A 228 -0.97 21.29 -15.86
C HIS A 228 -0.17 21.79 -14.64
N TYR A 229 -0.67 21.55 -13.44
CA TYR A 229 -0.01 21.92 -12.19
C TYR A 229 1.43 21.36 -12.11
N PHE A 230 1.61 20.07 -12.37
CA PHE A 230 2.92 19.45 -12.35
C PHE A 230 3.84 19.93 -13.48
N LYS A 231 3.31 20.25 -14.67
CA LYS A 231 4.12 20.83 -15.76
C LYS A 231 4.63 22.24 -15.42
N GLU A 232 3.82 23.05 -14.74
CA GLU A 232 4.21 24.39 -14.31
C GLU A 232 5.23 24.35 -13.18
N ARG A 233 5.04 23.49 -12.19
CA ARG A 233 5.94 23.38 -11.02
C ARG A 233 7.21 22.58 -11.30
N TYR A 234 7.12 21.52 -12.11
CA TYR A 234 8.20 20.56 -12.37
C TYR A 234 8.39 20.35 -13.90
N PRO A 235 8.80 21.39 -14.65
CA PRO A 235 8.82 21.36 -16.12
C PRO A 235 9.79 20.34 -16.73
N GLN A 236 10.78 19.86 -15.96
CA GLN A 236 11.75 18.86 -16.42
C GLN A 236 11.24 17.41 -16.32
N LEU A 237 10.07 17.19 -15.69
CA LEU A 237 9.51 15.87 -15.50
C LEU A 237 8.43 15.57 -16.56
N PRO A 238 8.67 14.63 -17.49
CA PRO A 238 7.59 14.10 -18.31
C PRO A 238 6.56 13.37 -17.42
N ILE A 239 5.29 13.58 -17.74
CA ILE A 239 4.15 12.99 -17.04
C ILE A 239 3.49 11.98 -17.96
N VAL A 240 3.40 10.74 -17.51
CA VAL A 240 2.73 9.64 -18.23
C VAL A 240 1.51 9.18 -17.44
N LEU A 241 0.39 9.01 -18.15
CA LEU A 241 -0.85 8.49 -17.57
C LEU A 241 -0.85 6.96 -17.60
N PHE A 242 -1.30 6.34 -16.52
CA PHE A 242 -1.34 4.90 -16.38
C PHE A 242 -2.55 4.46 -15.54
N ALA A 243 -3.15 3.33 -15.92
CA ALA A 243 -4.20 2.67 -15.15
C ALA A 243 -3.88 1.18 -15.10
N SER A 244 -3.70 0.64 -13.89
CA SER A 244 -3.39 -0.78 -13.71
C SER A 244 -4.63 -1.65 -13.71
N PHE A 245 -4.58 -2.78 -14.42
CA PHE A 245 -5.63 -3.79 -14.41
C PHE A 245 -5.45 -4.81 -13.27
N THR A 246 -6.58 -5.30 -12.73
CA THR A 246 -6.63 -6.59 -12.03
C THR A 246 -7.62 -7.53 -12.73
N PRO A 247 -7.18 -8.74 -13.17
CA PRO A 247 -8.05 -9.72 -13.81
C PRO A 247 -9.04 -10.30 -12.81
N ARG A 248 -10.15 -9.59 -12.61
CA ARG A 248 -11.26 -10.06 -11.76
C ARG A 248 -12.64 -9.95 -12.41
N SER A 249 -12.77 -9.34 -13.59
CA SER A 249 -14.07 -9.31 -14.28
C SER A 249 -14.13 -10.44 -15.31
N ARG A 250 -14.98 -11.43 -15.07
CA ARG A 250 -15.35 -12.48 -16.05
C ARG A 250 -16.14 -11.93 -17.25
N ASN A 251 -16.47 -10.64 -17.25
CA ASN A 251 -17.18 -9.99 -18.34
C ASN A 251 -16.14 -9.30 -19.25
N GLY A 252 -16.41 -9.17 -20.56
CA GLY A 252 -15.50 -8.59 -21.59
C GLY A 252 -14.88 -7.20 -21.30
N ARG A 253 -15.20 -6.59 -20.15
CA ARG A 253 -14.51 -5.47 -19.52
C ARG A 253 -13.04 -5.74 -19.18
N ALA A 254 -12.64 -7.00 -19.01
CA ALA A 254 -11.26 -7.38 -18.72
C ALA A 254 -10.27 -7.00 -19.83
N ALA A 255 -10.64 -7.25 -21.08
CA ALA A 255 -9.77 -6.99 -22.22
C ALA A 255 -9.61 -5.48 -22.48
N LEU A 256 -10.70 -4.70 -22.46
CA LEU A 256 -10.63 -3.23 -22.58
C LEU A 256 -9.75 -2.54 -21.53
N ALA A 257 -9.71 -3.07 -20.30
CA ALA A 257 -8.88 -2.56 -19.22
C ALA A 257 -7.39 -2.93 -19.38
N HIS A 258 -7.09 -4.09 -19.96
CA HIS A 258 -5.73 -4.50 -20.29
C HIS A 258 -5.13 -3.58 -21.37
N ARG A 259 -5.90 -3.24 -22.41
CA ARG A 259 -5.49 -2.31 -23.48
C ARG A 259 -4.99 -0.98 -22.97
N ARG A 260 -5.69 -0.42 -21.97
CA ARG A 260 -5.36 0.88 -21.34
C ARG A 260 -4.03 0.83 -20.60
N SER A 261 -3.80 -0.28 -19.89
CA SER A 261 -2.53 -0.54 -19.23
C SER A 261 -1.40 -0.60 -20.26
N MET A 262 -1.64 -1.20 -21.42
CA MET A 262 -0.65 -1.29 -22.50
C MET A 262 -0.36 0.05 -23.18
N GLU A 263 -1.35 0.92 -23.37
CA GLU A 263 -1.14 2.29 -23.88
C GLU A 263 -0.22 3.08 -22.94
N GLY A 264 -0.44 2.99 -21.62
CA GLY A 264 0.47 3.59 -20.64
C GLY A 264 1.89 2.99 -20.65
N VAL A 265 2.02 1.66 -20.81
CA VAL A 265 3.32 1.00 -20.97
C VAL A 265 4.06 1.49 -22.22
N TYR A 266 3.35 1.66 -23.34
CA TYR A 266 3.92 2.18 -24.57
C TYR A 266 4.38 3.64 -24.44
N ASN A 267 3.61 4.48 -23.73
CA ASN A 267 4.01 5.86 -23.46
C ASN A 267 5.28 5.92 -22.58
N ILE A 268 5.42 5.05 -21.58
CA ILE A 268 6.66 4.93 -20.80
C ILE A 268 7.82 4.53 -21.70
N PHE A 269 7.63 3.55 -22.58
CA PHE A 269 8.64 3.14 -23.56
C PHE A 269 9.08 4.29 -24.45
N GLN A 270 8.15 5.12 -24.96
CA GLN A 270 8.47 6.27 -25.80
C GLN A 270 9.34 7.29 -25.08
N GLU A 271 9.04 7.62 -23.83
CA GLU A 271 9.88 8.54 -23.04
C GLU A 271 11.26 7.94 -22.76
N CYS A 272 11.35 6.65 -22.46
CA CYS A 272 12.63 5.95 -22.33
C CYS A 272 13.44 5.96 -23.65
N GLN A 273 12.79 5.75 -24.79
CA GLN A 273 13.43 5.77 -26.11
C GLN A 273 13.99 7.16 -26.45
N ARG A 274 13.25 8.24 -26.12
CA ARG A 274 13.73 9.62 -26.27
C ARG A 274 14.96 9.90 -25.43
N TYR A 275 15.07 9.30 -24.25
CA TYR A 275 16.23 9.45 -23.38
C TYR A 275 17.44 8.63 -23.84
N VAL A 276 17.22 7.39 -24.27
CA VAL A 276 18.30 6.47 -24.66
C VAL A 276 18.99 6.90 -25.95
N GLN A 277 18.29 7.55 -26.88
CA GLN A 277 18.83 8.08 -28.14
C GLN A 277 19.65 7.05 -28.96
N GLY A 278 19.33 5.76 -28.82
CA GLY A 278 19.99 4.67 -29.53
C GLY A 278 21.27 4.13 -28.86
N GLU A 279 21.63 4.59 -27.66
CA GLU A 279 22.78 4.05 -26.90
C GLU A 279 22.56 2.60 -26.41
N VAL A 280 21.31 2.17 -26.25
CA VAL A 280 20.91 0.81 -25.87
C VAL A 280 19.87 0.29 -26.86
N ASP A 281 19.96 -0.98 -27.22
CA ASP A 281 18.96 -1.63 -28.07
C ASP A 281 17.66 -1.89 -27.29
N LEU A 282 16.60 -1.20 -27.69
CA LEU A 282 15.26 -1.33 -27.13
C LEU A 282 14.30 -2.07 -28.08
N ALA A 283 14.77 -2.57 -29.23
CA ALA A 283 13.93 -3.19 -30.26
C ALA A 283 13.19 -4.44 -29.74
N GLU A 284 13.86 -5.28 -28.94
CA GLU A 284 13.24 -6.44 -28.30
C GLU A 284 12.09 -6.03 -27.38
N TRP A 285 12.24 -4.91 -26.66
CA TRP A 285 11.19 -4.43 -25.76
C TRP A 285 10.00 -3.85 -26.56
N GLU A 286 10.28 -3.13 -27.65
CA GLU A 286 9.24 -2.63 -28.55
C GLU A 286 8.44 -3.77 -29.19
N GLN A 287 9.14 -4.80 -29.69
CA GLN A 287 8.51 -5.99 -30.27
C GLN A 287 7.61 -6.69 -29.25
N LYS A 288 8.10 -6.89 -28.02
CA LYS A 288 7.32 -7.46 -26.93
C LYS A 288 6.04 -6.67 -26.65
N ILE A 289 6.13 -5.34 -26.54
CA ILE A 289 4.94 -4.49 -26.31
C ILE A 289 3.93 -4.64 -27.46
N ARG A 290 4.41 -4.70 -28.70
CA ARG A 290 3.57 -4.87 -29.89
C ARG A 290 2.90 -6.25 -29.94
N GLU A 291 3.61 -7.30 -29.54
CA GLU A 291 3.07 -8.66 -29.43
C GLU A 291 2.02 -8.77 -28.32
N ASP A 292 2.30 -8.17 -27.16
CA ASP A 292 1.36 -8.09 -26.03
C ASP A 292 0.06 -7.36 -26.48
N MET A 293 0.18 -6.25 -27.23
CA MET A 293 -0.97 -5.54 -27.81
C MET A 293 -1.73 -6.34 -28.87
N ARG A 294 -1.03 -7.13 -29.70
CA ARG A 294 -1.65 -7.93 -30.78
C ARG A 294 -2.37 -9.16 -30.25
N SER A 295 -1.77 -9.88 -29.31
CA SER A 295 -2.36 -11.07 -28.68
C SER A 295 -3.71 -10.74 -28.05
N GLU A 296 -3.80 -9.55 -27.44
CA GLU A 296 -5.04 -9.02 -26.87
C GLU A 296 -6.11 -8.71 -27.93
N GLN A 297 -5.74 -8.15 -29.08
CA GLN A 297 -6.68 -7.89 -30.17
C GLN A 297 -7.29 -9.19 -30.72
N LEU A 298 -6.53 -10.28 -30.71
CA LEU A 298 -7.01 -11.61 -31.09
C LEU A 298 -7.93 -12.23 -30.03
N GLU A 299 -7.61 -12.08 -28.73
CA GLU A 299 -8.48 -12.51 -27.63
C GLU A 299 -9.84 -11.78 -27.63
N LEU A 300 -9.85 -10.47 -27.93
CA LEU A 300 -11.07 -9.67 -28.07
C LEU A 300 -11.98 -10.19 -29.19
N LEU A 301 -11.41 -10.53 -30.34
CA LEU A 301 -12.15 -11.08 -31.48
C LEU A 301 -12.68 -12.50 -31.17
N HIS A 302 -11.92 -13.29 -30.41
CA HIS A 302 -12.34 -14.64 -30.01
C HIS A 302 -13.46 -14.61 -28.96
N ASN A 303 -13.36 -13.72 -27.96
CA ASN A 303 -14.39 -13.53 -26.93
C ASN A 303 -15.71 -12.98 -27.49
N ALA A 304 -15.68 -12.28 -28.63
CA ALA A 304 -16.88 -11.85 -29.34
C ALA A 304 -17.56 -12.97 -30.15
N ALA A 305 -16.87 -14.09 -30.41
CA ALA A 305 -17.31 -15.14 -31.31
C ALA A 305 -17.70 -16.47 -30.63
N SER A 306 -17.32 -16.70 -29.36
CA SER A 306 -17.67 -17.95 -28.66
C SER A 306 -17.69 -17.81 -27.14
N HIS A 307 -18.84 -18.12 -26.53
CA HIS A 307 -18.92 -18.58 -25.14
C HIS A 307 -18.39 -20.02 -25.08
N GLU A 308 -17.08 -20.22 -25.05
CA GLU A 308 -16.49 -21.49 -24.60
C GLU A 308 -15.01 -21.33 -24.25
N ASP A 309 -14.70 -21.60 -22.98
CA ASP A 309 -13.41 -21.91 -22.35
C ASP A 309 -12.11 -21.44 -23.02
N ALA A 310 -11.60 -20.30 -22.54
CA ALA A 310 -10.21 -19.92 -22.77
C ALA A 310 -9.29 -20.67 -21.77
N LEU A 311 -8.67 -21.75 -22.24
CA LEU A 311 -7.51 -22.38 -21.60
C LEU A 311 -6.34 -21.38 -21.57
N THR A 312 -5.94 -20.97 -20.37
CA THR A 312 -4.69 -20.22 -20.14
C THR A 312 -3.49 -21.03 -20.60
N THR A 313 -2.84 -20.61 -21.68
CA THR A 313 -1.57 -21.20 -22.13
C THR A 313 -0.45 -20.66 -21.25
N GLN A 314 0.05 -21.48 -20.33
CA GLN A 314 1.21 -21.15 -19.50
C GLN A 314 2.49 -21.17 -20.36
N ILE A 315 2.95 -19.99 -20.80
CA ILE A 315 4.30 -19.85 -21.35
C ILE A 315 5.28 -19.80 -20.16
N GLU A 316 5.88 -20.96 -19.86
CA GLU A 316 6.99 -21.13 -18.91
C GLU A 316 8.28 -20.49 -19.45
N GLY A 317 8.32 -19.16 -19.49
CA GLY A 317 9.59 -18.44 -19.58
C GLY A 317 10.26 -18.41 -18.20
N GLU A 318 11.34 -19.19 -18.01
CA GLU A 318 12.16 -19.22 -16.80
C GLU A 318 12.48 -17.80 -16.30
N LEU A 319 12.03 -17.47 -15.10
CA LEU A 319 12.25 -16.19 -14.44
C LEU A 319 13.55 -16.26 -13.62
N LYS A 320 14.60 -15.59 -14.08
CA LYS A 320 15.76 -15.26 -13.24
C LYS A 320 15.40 -14.09 -12.32
N ILE A 321 14.66 -14.35 -11.24
CA ILE A 321 14.54 -13.40 -10.11
C ILE A 321 15.83 -13.55 -9.31
N SER A 322 16.85 -12.74 -9.62
CA SER A 322 18.08 -12.75 -8.86
C SER A 322 17.89 -11.94 -7.57
N SER A 323 17.77 -12.64 -6.44
CA SER A 323 17.96 -12.02 -5.10
C SER A 323 19.43 -11.71 -4.81
N ASN A 324 20.35 -12.16 -5.68
CA ASN A 324 21.77 -11.83 -5.61
C ASN A 324 21.95 -10.38 -6.04
N ILE A 325 21.90 -9.50 -5.06
CA ILE A 325 22.24 -8.09 -5.20
C ILE A 325 23.74 -8.06 -5.52
N ASP A 326 24.09 -7.56 -6.71
CA ASP A 326 25.44 -7.10 -6.94
C ASP A 326 25.66 -5.87 -6.04
N THR A 327 26.22 -6.11 -4.85
CA THR A 327 26.53 -5.06 -3.87
C THR A 327 27.87 -4.40 -4.17
N THR A 328 28.48 -4.70 -5.32
CA THR A 328 29.72 -4.01 -5.69
C THR A 328 29.42 -2.55 -5.95
N PRO A 329 30.12 -1.63 -5.28
CA PRO A 329 29.82 -0.23 -5.47
C PRO A 329 30.47 0.23 -6.76
N HIS A 330 29.65 0.74 -7.64
CA HIS A 330 30.10 1.42 -8.84
C HIS A 330 29.66 2.87 -8.73
N GLN A 331 30.58 3.79 -8.98
CA GLN A 331 30.21 5.12 -9.43
C GLN A 331 29.22 4.93 -10.58
N HIS A 332 28.04 5.55 -10.52
CA HIS A 332 26.97 5.26 -11.48
C HIS A 332 27.49 5.36 -12.91
N VAL A 333 27.61 4.21 -13.57
CA VAL A 333 27.96 4.10 -14.99
C VAL A 333 26.66 4.00 -15.74
N LYS A 334 26.38 4.98 -16.59
CA LYS A 334 25.23 4.98 -17.48
C LYS A 334 25.24 3.70 -18.30
N TYR A 335 24.15 2.94 -18.27
CA TYR A 335 24.00 1.66 -18.99
C TYR A 335 25.08 0.64 -18.66
N TYR A 336 25.25 0.36 -17.36
CA TYR A 336 26.16 -0.70 -16.91
C TYR A 336 25.90 -2.01 -17.66
N ASN A 337 26.93 -2.55 -18.31
CA ASN A 337 26.87 -3.72 -19.19
C ASN A 337 25.91 -3.59 -20.40
N GLY A 338 25.66 -2.38 -20.88
CA GLY A 338 24.74 -2.12 -22.00
C GLY A 338 23.27 -2.33 -21.64
N VAL A 339 22.94 -2.32 -20.34
CA VAL A 339 21.58 -2.54 -19.84
C VAL A 339 20.99 -1.24 -19.27
N LEU A 340 19.84 -0.83 -19.80
CA LEU A 340 19.04 0.26 -19.23
C LEU A 340 18.43 -0.19 -17.90
N THR A 341 18.71 0.54 -16.81
CA THR A 341 18.14 0.30 -15.48
C THR A 341 17.11 1.37 -15.13
N MET A 342 15.86 0.97 -14.94
CA MET A 342 14.78 1.86 -14.49
C MET A 342 14.37 1.54 -13.04
N GLY A 343 14.37 2.55 -12.18
CA GLY A 343 14.03 2.42 -10.77
C GLY A 343 12.60 2.88 -10.48
N CYS A 344 11.78 2.03 -9.87
CA CYS A 344 10.43 2.40 -9.46
C CYS A 344 10.44 2.97 -8.03
N ILE A 345 9.93 4.19 -7.84
CA ILE A 345 9.81 4.87 -6.54
C ILE A 345 8.35 5.32 -6.35
N GLY A 346 7.87 5.30 -5.11
CA GLY A 346 6.55 5.83 -4.78
C GLY A 346 6.01 5.30 -3.44
N PHE A 347 4.95 5.93 -2.96
CA PHE A 347 4.31 5.61 -1.69
C PHE A 347 3.77 4.17 -1.64
N PRO A 348 3.44 3.62 -0.46
CA PRO A 348 2.69 2.37 -0.37
C PRO A 348 1.36 2.45 -1.14
N ASN A 349 0.89 1.32 -1.70
CA ASN A 349 -0.43 1.21 -2.35
C ASN A 349 -0.72 2.11 -3.57
N VAL A 350 0.26 2.88 -4.06
CA VAL A 350 0.12 3.66 -5.30
C VAL A 350 0.08 2.80 -6.57
N GLY A 351 0.40 1.51 -6.48
CA GLY A 351 0.34 0.57 -7.60
C GLY A 351 1.68 0.28 -8.29
N LYS A 352 2.82 0.49 -7.62
CA LYS A 352 4.16 0.16 -8.14
C LYS A 352 4.26 -1.28 -8.67
N SER A 353 3.91 -2.26 -7.84
CA SER A 353 3.98 -3.68 -8.23
C SER A 353 2.97 -4.04 -9.32
N SER A 354 1.84 -3.33 -9.41
CA SER A 354 0.88 -3.49 -10.51
C SER A 354 1.45 -2.96 -11.82
N LEU A 355 2.14 -1.80 -11.80
CA LEU A 355 2.85 -1.25 -12.95
C LEU A 355 3.95 -2.21 -13.42
N ILE A 356 4.72 -2.81 -12.51
CA ILE A 356 5.75 -3.79 -12.85
C ILE A 356 5.15 -5.00 -13.57
N ASN A 357 4.04 -5.54 -13.07
CA ASN A 357 3.33 -6.65 -13.70
C ASN A 357 2.82 -6.27 -15.10
N ALA A 358 2.32 -5.04 -15.28
CA ALA A 358 1.91 -4.53 -16.58
C ALA A 358 3.09 -4.38 -17.55
N LEU A 359 4.20 -3.78 -17.13
CA LEU A 359 5.42 -3.66 -17.94
C LEU A 359 5.96 -5.03 -18.36
N LYS A 360 5.83 -6.04 -17.48
CA LYS A 360 6.24 -7.40 -17.79
C LYS A 360 5.23 -8.15 -18.66
N GLY A 361 3.97 -7.73 -18.72
CA GLY A 361 2.88 -8.40 -19.44
C GLY A 361 2.33 -9.64 -18.72
N ARG A 362 2.81 -9.93 -17.50
CA ARG A 362 2.37 -11.07 -16.69
C ARG A 362 2.62 -10.80 -15.21
N LYS A 363 1.92 -11.53 -14.34
CA LYS A 363 2.08 -11.44 -12.88
C LYS A 363 3.42 -12.04 -12.45
N VAL A 364 4.37 -11.19 -12.05
CA VAL A 364 5.69 -11.58 -11.52
C VAL A 364 5.85 -11.20 -10.06
N VAL A 365 5.29 -10.06 -9.65
CA VAL A 365 5.32 -9.59 -8.27
C VAL A 365 3.95 -9.75 -7.65
N SER A 366 3.91 -10.20 -6.40
CA SER A 366 2.67 -10.26 -5.63
C SER A 366 2.19 -8.84 -5.30
N VAL A 367 0.88 -8.62 -5.38
CA VAL A 367 0.26 -7.32 -5.11
C VAL A 367 -0.67 -7.49 -3.91
N SER A 368 -0.63 -6.54 -2.98
CA SER A 368 -1.53 -6.46 -1.83
C SER A 368 -2.04 -5.04 -1.66
N ARG A 369 -3.21 -4.92 -1.01
CA ARG A 369 -3.79 -3.63 -0.60
C ARG A 369 -3.24 -3.15 0.74
N THR A 370 -2.52 -4.00 1.46
CA THR A 370 -1.92 -3.66 2.75
C THR A 370 -0.55 -2.99 2.53
N PRO A 371 -0.27 -1.85 3.17
CA PRO A 371 1.05 -1.22 3.07
C PRO A 371 2.14 -2.14 3.64
N GLY A 372 3.37 -2.03 3.11
CA GLY A 372 4.52 -2.84 3.56
C GLY A 372 4.58 -4.26 2.98
N HIS A 373 3.85 -4.52 1.89
CA HIS A 373 3.87 -5.82 1.19
C HIS A 373 5.21 -6.09 0.49
N THR A 374 5.70 -5.15 -0.31
CA THR A 374 7.06 -5.20 -0.87
C THR A 374 8.05 -4.78 0.20
N LYS A 375 8.88 -5.72 0.67
CA LYS A 375 9.83 -5.51 1.79
C LYS A 375 11.28 -5.38 1.35
N HIS A 376 11.61 -5.90 0.18
CA HIS A 376 12.99 -6.00 -0.29
C HIS A 376 13.09 -5.48 -1.72
N PHE A 377 14.23 -4.86 -1.98
CA PHE A 377 14.66 -4.44 -3.29
C PHE A 377 14.80 -5.67 -4.18
N GLN A 378 14.23 -5.59 -5.37
CA GLN A 378 14.24 -6.68 -6.34
C GLN A 378 14.59 -6.15 -7.72
N THR A 379 15.32 -6.96 -8.47
CA THR A 379 15.72 -6.66 -9.83
C THR A 379 14.97 -7.58 -10.78
N ILE A 380 14.27 -7.00 -11.74
CA ILE A 380 13.40 -7.72 -12.69
C ILE A 380 13.80 -7.32 -14.10
N PHE A 381 14.27 -8.28 -14.89
CA PHE A 381 14.57 -8.04 -16.30
C PHE A 381 13.28 -8.07 -17.13
N LEU A 382 13.00 -6.99 -17.86
CA LEU A 382 11.94 -6.95 -18.88
C LEU A 382 12.40 -7.69 -20.12
N THR A 383 13.58 -7.30 -20.61
CA THR A 383 14.38 -7.91 -21.68
C THR A 383 15.84 -8.02 -21.20
N PRO A 384 16.74 -8.74 -21.91
CA PRO A 384 18.16 -8.76 -21.58
C PRO A 384 18.81 -7.38 -21.44
N HIS A 385 18.34 -6.39 -22.20
CA HIS A 385 18.87 -5.02 -22.25
C HIS A 385 18.09 -4.02 -21.38
N VAL A 386 16.96 -4.42 -20.77
CA VAL A 386 16.12 -3.53 -19.95
C VAL A 386 15.76 -4.17 -18.62
N ARG A 387 16.13 -3.48 -17.54
CA ARG A 387 16.03 -3.96 -16.17
C ARG A 387 15.23 -2.98 -15.32
N LEU A 388 14.31 -3.51 -14.52
CA LEU A 388 13.56 -2.79 -13.49
C LEU A 388 14.13 -3.05 -12.11
N CYS A 389 14.14 -2.03 -11.28
CA CYS A 389 14.41 -2.12 -9.85
C CYS A 389 13.15 -1.75 -9.07
N ASP A 390 12.59 -2.72 -8.33
CA ASP A 390 11.45 -2.48 -7.42
C ASP A 390 11.97 -2.07 -6.04
N CYS A 391 11.36 -1.04 -5.47
CA CYS A 391 11.65 -0.55 -4.13
C CYS A 391 10.42 -0.70 -3.22
N PRO A 392 10.62 -0.92 -1.92
CA PRO A 392 9.53 -0.89 -0.95
C PRO A 392 8.83 0.47 -1.00
N GLY A 393 7.52 0.48 -0.72
CA GLY A 393 6.79 1.74 -0.62
C GLY A 393 7.30 2.55 0.56
N LEU A 394 7.64 3.81 0.31
CA LEU A 394 8.21 4.70 1.31
C LEU A 394 7.26 5.86 1.58
N VAL A 395 7.06 6.18 2.86
CA VAL A 395 6.30 7.35 3.28
C VAL A 395 7.31 8.42 3.71
N PHE A 396 7.28 9.55 3.02
CA PHE A 396 8.19 10.66 3.28
C PHE A 396 7.70 11.50 4.48
N PRO A 397 8.62 12.19 5.20
CA PRO A 397 8.24 13.14 6.23
C PRO A 397 7.40 14.28 5.64
N SER A 398 6.34 14.64 6.35
CA SER A 398 5.40 15.70 5.99
C SER A 398 4.56 16.09 7.21
N THR A 399 3.79 17.16 7.12
CA THR A 399 2.78 17.58 8.12
C THR A 399 1.39 17.02 7.81
N THR A 400 1.29 16.01 6.94
CA THR A 400 0.03 15.35 6.58
C THR A 400 -0.60 14.68 7.80
N PRO A 401 -1.85 14.99 8.16
CA PRO A 401 -2.49 14.41 9.34
C PRO A 401 -2.72 12.91 9.17
N LYS A 402 -2.67 12.15 10.28
CA LYS A 402 -2.86 10.69 10.28
C LYS A 402 -4.15 10.26 9.59
N SER A 403 -5.24 11.01 9.78
CA SER A 403 -6.55 10.73 9.17
C SER A 403 -6.47 10.67 7.65
N LEU A 404 -5.70 11.58 7.05
CA LEU A 404 -5.46 11.65 5.61
C LEU A 404 -4.49 10.54 5.18
N GLN A 405 -3.43 10.24 5.94
CA GLN A 405 -2.51 9.13 5.63
C GLN A 405 -3.20 7.76 5.54
N VAL A 406 -4.24 7.54 6.35
CA VAL A 406 -5.11 6.34 6.25
C VAL A 406 -5.82 6.31 4.90
N LEU A 407 -6.37 7.45 4.45
CA LEU A 407 -7.07 7.59 3.16
C LEU A 407 -6.12 7.58 1.95
N LEU A 408 -4.84 7.91 2.14
CA LEU A 408 -3.78 7.70 1.15
C LEU A 408 -3.39 6.22 1.02
N GLY A 409 -3.77 5.38 1.99
CA GLY A 409 -3.37 3.96 2.05
C GLY A 409 -1.94 3.76 2.54
N SER A 410 -1.33 4.78 3.17
CA SER A 410 0.01 4.70 3.75
C SER A 410 0.01 4.02 5.12
N PHE A 411 -1.12 4.08 5.83
CA PHE A 411 -1.30 3.45 7.14
C PHE A 411 -2.22 2.21 7.05
N PRO A 412 -1.88 1.08 7.69
CA PRO A 412 -2.71 -0.12 7.67
C PRO A 412 -4.01 0.10 8.46
N ILE A 413 -5.16 0.08 7.78
CA ILE A 413 -6.49 0.24 8.39
C ILE A 413 -6.75 -0.76 9.53
N SER A 414 -6.22 -1.99 9.43
CA SER A 414 -6.37 -3.00 10.49
C SER A 414 -5.76 -2.62 11.83
N GLN A 415 -4.79 -1.70 11.86
CA GLN A 415 -4.14 -1.24 13.09
C GLN A 415 -4.78 0.04 13.65
N LEU A 416 -5.79 0.60 12.97
CA LEU A 416 -6.43 1.83 13.37
C LEU A 416 -7.36 1.59 14.56
N GLN A 417 -7.05 2.18 15.71
CA GLN A 417 -7.87 2.03 16.93
C GLN A 417 -9.20 2.79 16.84
N VAL A 418 -9.17 3.99 16.24
CA VAL A 418 -10.35 4.87 16.11
C VAL A 418 -10.51 5.28 14.64
N PRO A 419 -11.33 4.55 13.86
CA PRO A 419 -11.51 4.84 12.43
C PRO A 419 -12.38 6.07 12.16
N TYR A 420 -13.09 6.58 13.16
CA TYR A 420 -14.09 7.63 13.00
C TYR A 420 -13.53 8.98 12.53
N ARG A 421 -12.28 9.33 12.87
CA ARG A 421 -11.67 10.59 12.40
C ARG A 421 -11.35 10.56 10.91
N SER A 422 -10.81 9.44 10.41
CA SER A 422 -10.63 9.22 8.97
C SER A 422 -11.96 9.11 8.23
N LEU A 423 -12.94 8.43 8.83
CA LEU A 423 -14.28 8.31 8.25
C LEU A 423 -14.98 9.67 8.19
N LYS A 424 -14.82 10.50 9.22
CA LYS A 424 -15.34 11.88 9.25
C LYS A 424 -14.77 12.67 8.07
N LEU A 425 -13.44 12.75 7.95
CA LEU A 425 -12.78 13.43 6.84
C LEU A 425 -13.31 12.93 5.48
N MET A 426 -13.40 11.61 5.30
CA MET A 426 -13.96 11.02 4.09
C MET A 426 -15.42 11.42 3.83
N SER A 427 -16.24 11.53 4.88
CA SER A 427 -17.66 11.89 4.79
C SER A 427 -17.90 13.39 4.61
N GLU A 428 -16.91 14.22 4.93
CA GLU A 428 -16.92 15.65 4.66
C GLU A 428 -16.59 15.93 3.20
N HIS A 429 -15.71 15.13 2.59
CA HIS A 429 -15.39 15.21 1.15
C HIS A 429 -16.42 14.50 0.25
N LEU A 430 -17.05 13.42 0.74
CA LEU A 430 -18.00 12.60 -0.01
C LEU A 430 -19.33 12.54 0.72
N ASN A 431 -20.43 12.79 0.02
CA ASN A 431 -21.77 12.63 0.59
C ASN A 431 -22.14 11.13 0.70
N LEU A 432 -21.54 10.43 1.68
CA LEU A 432 -21.74 9.00 1.88
C LEU A 432 -23.20 8.60 2.10
N PRO A 433 -24.03 9.35 2.87
CA PRO A 433 -25.45 9.01 3.02
C PRO A 433 -26.19 8.88 1.69
N GLN A 434 -25.92 9.78 0.74
CA GLN A 434 -26.53 9.73 -0.59
C GLN A 434 -25.91 8.62 -1.45
N LEU A 435 -24.59 8.54 -1.53
CA LEU A 435 -23.87 7.56 -2.34
C LEU A 435 -24.21 6.12 -1.94
N LEU A 436 -24.29 5.85 -0.64
CA LEU A 436 -24.58 4.54 -0.10
C LEU A 436 -26.06 4.31 0.16
N ARG A 437 -26.94 5.27 -0.14
CA ARG A 437 -28.39 5.22 0.10
C ARG A 437 -28.70 4.77 1.53
N LEU A 438 -28.21 5.54 2.50
CA LEU A 438 -28.37 5.27 3.93
C LEU A 438 -29.54 6.06 4.51
N GLN A 439 -30.19 5.44 5.49
CA GLN A 439 -31.21 6.09 6.31
C GLN A 439 -30.59 6.44 7.66
N LEU A 440 -30.92 7.62 8.17
CA LEU A 440 -30.43 8.08 9.47
C LEU A 440 -31.08 7.23 10.58
N PRO A 441 -30.31 6.57 11.46
CA PRO A 441 -30.88 5.84 12.59
C PRO A 441 -31.57 6.79 13.58
N GLU A 442 -32.63 6.32 14.23
CA GLU A 442 -33.46 7.12 15.16
C GLU A 442 -32.69 7.68 16.37
N ASP A 443 -31.55 7.06 16.71
CA ASP A 443 -30.69 7.48 17.83
C ASP A 443 -29.92 8.79 17.57
N TYR A 444 -30.00 9.37 16.37
CA TYR A 444 -29.20 10.53 15.97
C TYR A 444 -30.04 11.63 15.33
N ASP A 445 -29.80 12.87 15.77
CA ASP A 445 -30.44 14.06 15.19
C ASP A 445 -29.78 14.52 13.87
N ALA A 446 -28.51 14.17 13.66
CA ALA A 446 -27.70 14.61 12.52
C ALA A 446 -26.69 13.55 12.07
N TRP A 447 -26.25 13.65 10.81
CA TRP A 447 -25.18 12.80 10.28
C TRP A 447 -23.84 13.11 10.94
N SER A 448 -23.21 12.06 11.46
CA SER A 448 -21.86 12.03 12.03
C SER A 448 -21.14 10.79 11.51
N ALA A 449 -19.82 10.71 11.68
CA ALA A 449 -19.07 9.51 11.28
C ALA A 449 -19.57 8.26 12.01
N VAL A 450 -19.98 8.41 13.27
CA VAL A 450 -20.56 7.31 14.05
C VAL A 450 -21.96 6.93 13.54
N ALA A 451 -22.83 7.91 13.23
CA ALA A 451 -24.16 7.65 12.68
C ALA A 451 -24.09 6.92 11.32
N ILE A 452 -23.14 7.31 10.46
CA ILE A 452 -22.88 6.62 9.18
C ILE A 452 -22.40 5.18 9.44
N SER A 453 -21.53 4.98 10.44
CA SER A 453 -21.02 3.65 10.78
C SER A 453 -22.15 2.73 11.26
N ASP A 454 -23.06 3.25 12.09
CA ASP A 454 -24.25 2.50 12.54
C ASP A 454 -25.19 2.19 11.39
N ALA A 455 -25.52 3.18 10.55
CA ALA A 455 -26.40 2.98 9.40
C ALA A 455 -25.82 1.93 8.42
N TRP A 456 -24.51 1.98 8.17
CA TRP A 456 -23.84 0.98 7.33
C TRP A 456 -23.81 -0.41 7.98
N ALA A 457 -23.58 -0.47 9.30
CA ALA A 457 -23.63 -1.71 10.05
C ALA A 457 -25.01 -2.38 9.98
N TYR A 458 -26.10 -1.62 10.13
CA TYR A 458 -27.46 -2.13 9.97
C TYR A 458 -27.72 -2.63 8.56
N LYS A 459 -27.34 -1.84 7.54
CA LYS A 459 -27.52 -2.22 6.13
C LYS A 459 -26.77 -3.49 5.74
N ARG A 460 -25.60 -3.74 6.33
CA ARG A 460 -24.78 -4.93 6.06
C ARG A 460 -24.96 -6.07 7.07
N GLY A 461 -25.83 -5.91 8.08
CA GLY A 461 -26.02 -6.90 9.14
C GLY A 461 -24.80 -7.10 10.05
N PHE A 462 -23.90 -6.10 10.16
CA PHE A 462 -22.74 -6.19 11.05
C PHE A 462 -23.15 -5.96 12.50
N LEU A 463 -23.39 -7.06 13.22
CA LEU A 463 -23.82 -7.04 14.62
C LEU A 463 -22.76 -7.66 15.54
N THR A 464 -22.66 -7.12 16.75
CA THR A 464 -21.79 -7.64 17.80
C THR A 464 -22.37 -8.92 18.41
N ALA A 465 -21.55 -9.96 18.55
CA ALA A 465 -22.00 -11.29 18.97
C ALA A 465 -22.68 -11.35 20.35
N LYS A 466 -22.34 -10.43 21.28
CA LYS A 466 -22.83 -10.47 22.67
C LYS A 466 -24.10 -9.67 22.90
N ALA A 467 -24.25 -8.53 22.22
CA ALA A 467 -25.28 -7.54 22.53
C ALA A 467 -26.20 -7.24 21.33
N ALA A 468 -25.96 -7.87 20.17
CA ALA A 468 -26.66 -7.61 18.92
C ALA A 468 -26.71 -6.11 18.55
N ARG A 469 -25.73 -5.33 19.00
CA ARG A 469 -25.55 -3.92 18.65
C ARG A 469 -24.77 -3.79 17.35
N PRO A 470 -24.98 -2.73 16.56
CA PRO A 470 -24.21 -2.48 15.34
C PRO A 470 -22.71 -2.44 15.63
N ASP A 471 -21.93 -3.20 14.85
CA ASP A 471 -20.48 -3.19 14.92
C ASP A 471 -19.92 -2.02 14.11
N ARG A 472 -19.87 -0.86 14.78
CA ARG A 472 -19.34 0.40 14.24
C ARG A 472 -17.92 0.29 13.71
N TYR A 473 -17.08 -0.48 14.40
CA TYR A 473 -15.66 -0.60 14.06
C TYR A 473 -15.49 -1.39 12.76
N ARG A 474 -16.16 -2.54 12.66
CA ARG A 474 -16.19 -3.35 11.43
C ARG A 474 -16.76 -2.56 10.26
N ALA A 475 -17.86 -1.83 10.48
CA ALA A 475 -18.48 -0.98 9.46
C ALA A 475 -17.54 0.13 8.98
N ALA A 476 -16.92 0.89 9.89
CA ALA A 476 -16.00 1.97 9.54
C ALA A 476 -14.77 1.45 8.79
N ASN A 477 -14.16 0.33 9.25
CA ASN A 477 -13.04 -0.29 8.55
C ASN A 477 -13.42 -0.77 7.15
N HIS A 478 -14.62 -1.32 6.98
CA HIS A 478 -15.13 -1.73 5.68
C HIS A 478 -15.26 -0.54 4.73
N LEU A 479 -15.86 0.57 5.19
CA LEU A 479 -16.02 1.80 4.41
C LEU A 479 -14.67 2.39 3.98
N LEU A 480 -13.70 2.48 4.89
CA LEU A 480 -12.36 2.99 4.57
C LEU A 480 -11.64 2.11 3.52
N ARG A 481 -11.80 0.79 3.59
CA ARG A 481 -11.24 -0.15 2.59
C ARG A 481 -11.91 -0.01 1.23
N MET A 482 -13.23 0.16 1.20
CA MET A 482 -13.98 0.41 -0.03
C MET A 482 -13.51 1.70 -0.72
N CYS A 483 -13.31 2.77 0.05
CA CYS A 483 -12.82 4.05 -0.47
C CYS A 483 -11.41 3.94 -1.07
N LEU A 484 -10.47 3.29 -0.36
CA LEU A 484 -9.12 3.06 -0.89
C LEU A 484 -9.13 2.30 -2.22
N ALA A 485 -10.03 1.32 -2.33
CA ALA A 485 -10.20 0.51 -3.52
C ALA A 485 -11.02 1.19 -4.64
N GLY A 486 -11.64 2.35 -4.38
CA GLY A 486 -12.52 3.01 -5.35
C GLY A 486 -13.82 2.23 -5.64
N GLN A 487 -14.26 1.39 -4.70
CA GLN A 487 -15.45 0.55 -4.88
C GLN A 487 -16.75 1.36 -4.67
N GLN A 488 -17.79 1.02 -5.43
CA GLN A 488 -19.12 1.67 -5.34
C GLN A 488 -19.07 3.20 -5.47
N GLN A 489 -18.20 3.72 -6.35
CA GLN A 489 -18.01 5.16 -6.58
C GLN A 489 -17.54 5.94 -5.33
N LEU A 490 -17.07 5.24 -4.29
CA LEU A 490 -16.39 5.87 -3.15
C LEU A 490 -14.96 6.23 -3.55
N VAL A 491 -14.82 7.30 -4.34
CA VAL A 491 -13.52 7.82 -4.75
C VAL A 491 -13.29 9.16 -4.08
N LEU A 492 -12.39 9.18 -3.11
CA LEU A 492 -11.89 10.43 -2.58
C LEU A 492 -10.92 11.04 -3.59
N GLN A 493 -11.23 12.25 -4.05
CA GLN A 493 -10.38 13.01 -4.97
C GLN A 493 -10.11 14.40 -4.40
N PHE A 494 -8.88 14.87 -4.60
CA PHE A 494 -8.48 16.24 -4.33
C PHE A 494 -8.08 16.94 -5.63
N TYR A 495 -8.02 18.26 -5.58
CA TYR A 495 -7.78 19.09 -6.75
C TYR A 495 -6.54 19.98 -6.58
N PRO A 496 -5.88 20.38 -7.68
CA PRO A 496 -4.83 21.38 -7.60
C PRO A 496 -5.41 22.77 -7.25
N PRO A 497 -4.58 23.69 -6.74
CA PRO A 497 -5.01 25.06 -6.46
C PRO A 497 -5.58 25.76 -7.71
N GLY A 498 -6.71 26.45 -7.57
CA GLY A 498 -7.38 27.17 -8.66
C GLY A 498 -8.18 26.27 -9.60
N PHE A 499 -8.43 25.01 -9.23
CA PHE A 499 -9.24 24.09 -10.03
C PHE A 499 -10.69 24.59 -10.18
N ALA A 500 -11.32 25.00 -9.08
CA ALA A 500 -12.70 25.43 -9.09
C ALA A 500 -12.93 26.67 -9.97
N GLU A 501 -11.97 27.60 -9.96
CA GLU A 501 -12.01 28.84 -10.75
C GLU A 501 -11.83 28.60 -12.25
N LEU A 502 -11.06 27.58 -12.62
CA LEU A 502 -10.71 27.26 -14.01
C LEU A 502 -11.53 26.10 -14.61
N SER A 503 -12.66 25.76 -14.02
CA SER A 503 -13.50 24.61 -14.42
C SER A 503 -13.86 24.59 -15.92
N ASP A 504 -14.19 25.75 -16.49
CA ASP A 504 -14.51 25.88 -17.93
C ASP A 504 -13.31 25.55 -18.83
N LYS A 505 -12.09 25.96 -18.42
CA LYS A 505 -10.85 25.69 -19.15
C LYS A 505 -10.57 24.19 -19.21
N TRP A 506 -10.81 23.47 -18.11
CA TRP A 506 -10.56 22.03 -18.04
C TRP A 506 -11.56 21.23 -18.87
N SER A 507 -12.83 21.67 -18.88
CA SER A 507 -13.92 21.03 -19.62
C SER A 507 -13.79 21.14 -21.14
N GLN A 508 -13.00 22.11 -21.64
CA GLN A 508 -12.78 22.33 -23.08
C GLN A 508 -11.38 21.92 -23.54
N HIS A 509 -10.58 21.30 -22.66
CA HIS A 509 -9.18 21.03 -22.95
C HIS A 509 -9.00 19.93 -24.02
N PRO A 510 -8.09 20.09 -25.02
CA PRO A 510 -7.91 19.11 -26.10
C PRO A 510 -7.49 17.71 -25.60
N ASP A 511 -6.75 17.66 -24.50
CA ASP A 511 -6.28 16.41 -23.89
C ASP A 511 -7.39 15.57 -23.24
N LEU A 512 -8.63 16.07 -23.15
CA LEU A 512 -9.77 15.29 -22.65
C LEU A 512 -9.97 14.00 -23.45
N ALA A 513 -9.72 14.03 -24.76
CA ALA A 513 -9.82 12.86 -25.60
C ALA A 513 -8.81 11.77 -25.20
N GLU A 514 -7.59 12.17 -24.81
CA GLU A 514 -6.55 11.25 -24.34
C GLU A 514 -6.95 10.62 -23.00
N VAL A 515 -7.36 11.43 -22.03
CA VAL A 515 -7.70 10.96 -20.68
C VAL A 515 -8.95 10.07 -20.71
N LYS A 516 -9.97 10.42 -21.50
CA LYS A 516 -11.19 9.64 -21.64
C LYS A 516 -10.94 8.20 -22.12
N LYS A 517 -9.87 7.94 -22.88
CA LYS A 517 -9.50 6.56 -23.28
C LYS A 517 -9.28 5.64 -22.08
N TYR A 518 -8.75 6.20 -20.98
CA TYR A 518 -8.49 5.45 -19.75
C TYR A 518 -9.77 5.24 -18.91
N GLN A 519 -10.82 6.02 -19.15
CA GLN A 519 -12.02 6.10 -18.28
C GLN A 519 -13.30 5.54 -18.87
N GLN A 520 -13.44 5.41 -20.20
CA GLN A 520 -14.69 4.99 -20.86
C GLN A 520 -15.24 3.65 -20.33
N VAL A 521 -16.11 3.70 -19.33
CA VAL A 521 -17.20 2.74 -19.18
C VAL A 521 -18.25 3.24 -20.16
N GLU A 522 -18.65 2.43 -21.14
CA GLU A 522 -19.75 2.80 -22.02
C GLU A 522 -20.95 3.23 -21.17
N GLU A 523 -21.41 4.47 -21.39
CA GLU A 523 -22.72 4.93 -20.91
C GLU A 523 -23.77 4.01 -21.53
N GLN A 524 -24.26 3.03 -20.76
CA GLN A 524 -25.52 2.38 -21.12
C GLN A 524 -26.61 3.43 -20.97
N GLN A 525 -27.17 3.82 -22.12
CA GLN A 525 -28.34 4.66 -22.24
C GLN A 525 -29.43 4.13 -21.29
N HIS A 526 -29.89 5.01 -20.41
CA HIS A 526 -31.15 4.85 -19.69
C HIS A 526 -32.25 4.71 -20.73
N ASP A 527 -32.76 3.50 -20.92
CA ASP A 527 -34.09 3.30 -21.49
C ASP A 527 -35.03 2.87 -20.36
N ASP A 528 -36.10 3.64 -20.25
CA ASP A 528 -37.02 3.71 -19.13
C ASP A 528 -38.11 2.63 -19.30
N SER A 529 -38.07 1.58 -18.49
CA SER A 529 -39.26 0.76 -18.21
C SER A 529 -39.09 0.02 -16.88
N SER A 530 -39.91 0.38 -15.91
CA SER A 530 -40.03 -0.26 -14.59
C SER A 530 -41.24 -1.23 -14.56
N PRO A 531 -41.50 -1.96 -13.47
CA PRO A 531 -40.68 -3.02 -12.88
C PRO A 531 -41.49 -4.33 -12.70
N SER A 532 -40.88 -5.51 -12.78
CA SER A 532 -41.50 -6.74 -12.23
C SER A 532 -40.49 -7.80 -11.83
N ASP A 533 -40.45 -8.01 -10.51
CA ASP A 533 -40.31 -9.26 -9.76
C ASP A 533 -39.11 -10.21 -9.93
N THR A 534 -38.48 -10.39 -8.77
CA THR A 534 -37.81 -11.61 -8.26
C THR A 534 -36.58 -12.07 -9.03
N ALA A 535 -35.41 -11.61 -8.58
CA ALA A 535 -34.14 -12.27 -8.86
C ALA A 535 -33.48 -12.68 -7.54
N ASP A 536 -33.30 -13.99 -7.46
CA ASP A 536 -32.56 -14.79 -6.51
C ASP A 536 -31.11 -14.30 -6.41
N ASP A 537 -30.76 -13.71 -5.27
CA ASP A 537 -29.44 -13.12 -5.02
C ASP A 537 -28.55 -14.20 -4.39
N SER A 538 -28.11 -15.16 -5.21
CA SER A 538 -27.02 -16.07 -4.84
C SER A 538 -25.68 -15.44 -5.22
N GLU A 539 -25.28 -14.39 -4.50
CA GLU A 539 -23.89 -13.97 -4.47
C GLU A 539 -23.09 -15.03 -3.70
N ASN A 540 -22.28 -15.81 -4.42
CA ASN A 540 -21.26 -16.65 -3.82
C ASN A 540 -20.27 -15.75 -3.06
N GLU A 541 -20.36 -15.80 -1.74
CA GLU A 541 -19.40 -15.22 -0.81
C GLU A 541 -18.05 -15.94 -0.99
N ASP A 542 -17.08 -15.24 -1.58
CA ASP A 542 -15.67 -15.58 -1.35
C ASP A 542 -15.35 -15.19 0.10
N GLU A 543 -15.43 -16.17 0.99
CA GLU A 543 -14.81 -16.16 2.31
C GLU A 543 -13.28 -16.02 2.21
N ASP A 544 -12.79 -14.80 1.97
CA ASP A 544 -11.45 -14.42 2.42
C ASP A 544 -11.55 -13.98 3.89
N SER A 545 -12.01 -14.91 4.74
CA SER A 545 -11.79 -14.89 6.18
C SER A 545 -10.34 -15.30 6.43
N SER A 546 -9.39 -14.42 6.11
CA SER A 546 -8.05 -14.55 6.67
C SER A 546 -8.13 -14.24 8.17
N ASN A 547 -8.31 -15.29 8.97
CA ASN A 547 -7.90 -15.29 10.38
C ASN A 547 -6.40 -15.02 10.44
N ASP A 548 -6.01 -13.75 10.39
CA ASP A 548 -4.63 -13.31 10.63
C ASP A 548 -4.44 -12.90 12.11
N GLU A 549 -4.97 -13.74 13.00
CA GLU A 549 -4.62 -13.78 14.41
C GLU A 549 -3.99 -15.13 14.75
N THR A 550 -2.75 -15.38 14.30
CA THR A 550 -1.77 -16.21 15.04
C THR A 550 -0.40 -16.10 14.37
N ASN A 551 0.46 -15.20 14.87
CA ASN A 551 1.91 -15.33 14.69
C ASN A 551 2.49 -16.00 15.93
N ALA A 552 2.48 -17.33 15.95
CA ALA A 552 3.27 -18.15 16.86
C ALA A 552 3.88 -19.32 16.08
N ASP A 553 5.05 -19.07 15.47
CA ASP A 553 5.92 -20.13 14.95
C ASP A 553 6.39 -21.02 16.12
N ASP A 554 5.97 -22.28 16.13
CA ASP A 554 6.67 -23.39 16.75
C ASP A 554 7.06 -24.35 15.61
N ASP A 555 8.34 -24.28 15.20
CA ASP A 555 8.98 -25.34 14.43
C ASP A 555 10.34 -25.63 15.07
N GLU A 556 10.39 -26.70 15.87
CA GLU A 556 11.62 -27.42 16.18
C GLU A 556 11.82 -28.50 15.12
N GLN A 557 12.76 -28.28 14.21
CA GLN A 557 13.31 -29.35 13.38
C GLN A 557 14.21 -30.24 14.24
N VAL A 558 13.82 -31.50 14.41
CA VAL A 558 14.75 -32.59 14.70
C VAL A 558 15.04 -33.31 13.39
N SER A 559 16.34 -33.44 13.12
CA SER A 559 17.01 -34.03 11.96
C SER A 559 16.52 -35.43 11.55
N GLN A 560 16.56 -35.68 10.23
CA GLN A 560 16.26 -36.91 9.50
C GLN A 560 17.07 -38.16 9.97
N PRO A 561 16.72 -39.37 9.50
CA PRO A 561 17.28 -39.84 8.21
C PRO A 561 16.30 -40.56 7.27
N ALA A 562 16.65 -40.50 5.98
CA ALA A 562 15.99 -41.09 4.81
C ALA A 562 15.79 -42.61 4.86
N ARG A 563 14.75 -43.10 4.16
CA ARG A 563 14.73 -44.43 3.53
C ARG A 563 13.68 -44.54 2.41
N GLY A 564 14.20 -44.69 1.18
CA GLY A 564 13.85 -45.76 0.23
C GLY A 564 12.43 -45.85 -0.35
N ARG A 565 12.32 -45.55 -1.65
CA ARG A 565 11.29 -46.09 -2.56
C ARG A 565 11.15 -47.61 -2.39
N ASN A 566 9.97 -48.11 -2.08
CA ASN A 566 9.67 -49.54 -2.12
C ASN A 566 9.28 -49.96 -3.55
N VAL A 567 10.09 -50.85 -4.12
CA VAL A 567 10.03 -51.37 -5.50
C VAL A 567 9.30 -52.74 -5.58
N PHE A 568 8.56 -53.13 -4.54
CA PHE A 568 7.93 -54.47 -4.44
C PHE A 568 6.41 -54.46 -4.24
N ALA A 569 5.69 -53.45 -4.75
CA ALA A 569 4.22 -53.42 -4.73
C ALA A 569 3.55 -54.27 -5.84
N LEU A 570 4.27 -55.23 -6.41
CA LEU A 570 3.74 -56.23 -7.36
C LEU A 570 4.22 -57.58 -6.87
N LEU A 571 3.40 -58.26 -6.05
CA LEU A 571 3.33 -59.70 -5.83
C LEU A 571 2.44 -59.98 -4.60
N GLU A 572 1.14 -59.71 -4.72
CA GLU A 572 0.11 -60.35 -3.88
C GLU A 572 -1.10 -60.67 -4.76
N ASP A 573 -0.94 -61.70 -5.59
CA ASP A 573 -2.04 -62.56 -6.03
C ASP A 573 -1.67 -63.99 -5.61
N ASN A 574 -2.39 -64.49 -4.61
CA ASN A 574 -2.83 -65.88 -4.47
C ASN A 574 -3.93 -65.98 -3.41
#